data_AF-A0A1F9QRS8-F1
#
_entry.id   AF-A0A1F9QRS8-F1
#
_cell.length_a   1.000
_cell.length_b   1.000
_cell.length_c   1.000
_cell.angle_alpha   90.00
_cell.angle_beta   90.00
_cell.angle_gamma   90.00
#
_symmetry.space_group_name_H-M   'P 1'
#
loop_
_entity.id
_entity.type
_entity.pdbx_description
1 polymer ?
#
loop_
_entity_poly.entity_id
_entity_poly.type
_entity_poly.pdbx_seq_one_letter_code
_entity_poly.pdbx_strand_id
1 'polypeptide(L)'
;MKKHALIISAAFVLSACAGGKGIVLTTEPSMERAFDLLEGTREGRPLLKFLHKHPVRFEYSNTPGLCHKFSLKAGKIFLPPEYKSSDKMLALAIARAGKIYEFSSQTGLEELVAEEEELSALTQARLAVDLTLLNEDFDKARGAEGIKTSFCAYVLGGTGYAMQQARRQALAADSDCQRPLDTVENQRVWLEKIRKAIDDETFYQLLYDRDQLRVKKGVMTASQAMKNDAELRGLPVYDVYRYQRTFYDQQSDIVGRFDKIRARELREDAGWRQARQADLDQVREEFSACPLE
;
A
#
# COMPACT_ATOMS: atom_id res chain seq x y z
N MET A 1 23.40 -51.82 27.08
CA MET A 1 23.30 -50.37 26.74
C MET A 1 22.69 -50.15 25.34
N LYS A 2 21.50 -50.72 25.02
CA LYS A 2 20.88 -50.63 23.67
C LYS A 2 19.37 -50.28 23.68
N LYS A 3 18.81 -49.84 24.83
CA LYS A 3 17.37 -49.57 24.98
C LYS A 3 17.00 -48.08 25.01
N HIS A 4 17.96 -47.16 24.86
CA HIS A 4 17.69 -45.71 24.90
C HIS A 4 17.73 -45.04 23.52
N ALA A 5 18.19 -45.75 22.47
CA ALA A 5 18.23 -45.21 21.11
C ALA A 5 16.87 -45.24 20.39
N LEU A 6 15.88 -45.99 20.89
CA LEU A 6 14.56 -46.14 20.25
C LEU A 6 13.52 -45.11 20.70
N ILE A 7 13.77 -44.38 21.78
CA ILE A 7 12.81 -43.38 22.31
C ILE A 7 13.06 -42.00 21.67
N ILE A 8 14.29 -41.70 21.26
CA ILE A 8 14.65 -40.40 20.64
C ILE A 8 14.08 -40.28 19.21
N SER A 9 13.96 -41.40 18.48
CA SER A 9 13.41 -41.40 17.11
C SER A 9 11.91 -41.16 17.05
N ALA A 10 11.16 -41.46 18.12
CA ALA A 10 9.71 -41.20 18.18
C ALA A 10 9.39 -39.74 18.55
N ALA A 11 10.30 -39.05 19.25
CA ALA A 11 10.12 -37.64 19.62
C ALA A 11 10.34 -36.68 18.44
N PHE A 12 11.12 -37.06 17.42
CA PHE A 12 11.35 -36.23 16.22
C PHE A 12 10.22 -36.30 15.17
N VAL A 13 9.35 -37.31 15.21
CA VAL A 13 8.21 -37.41 14.29
C VAL A 13 6.99 -36.63 14.82
N LEU A 14 6.90 -36.41 16.13
CA LEU A 14 5.80 -35.67 16.76
C LEU A 14 5.99 -34.14 16.79
N SER A 15 7.19 -33.63 16.51
CA SER A 15 7.42 -32.18 16.34
C SER A 15 7.15 -31.65 14.92
N ALA A 16 6.95 -32.55 13.93
CA ALA A 16 6.66 -32.17 12.55
C ALA A 16 5.15 -31.96 12.26
N CYS A 17 4.27 -32.30 13.20
CA CYS A 17 2.81 -32.16 13.06
C CYS A 17 2.20 -31.08 13.97
N ALA A 18 3.03 -30.22 14.58
CA ALA A 18 2.57 -28.91 15.04
C ALA A 18 2.47 -27.99 13.81
N GLY A 19 1.50 -28.32 12.93
CA GLY A 19 1.16 -27.55 11.76
C GLY A 19 0.90 -26.11 12.16
N GLY A 20 1.85 -25.23 11.83
CA GLY A 20 1.63 -23.80 11.92
C GLY A 20 0.35 -23.50 11.18
N LYS A 21 -0.62 -22.87 11.86
CA LYS A 21 -1.79 -22.30 11.19
C LYS A 21 -1.23 -21.47 10.04
N GLY A 22 -1.41 -21.94 8.81
CA GLY A 22 -0.93 -21.23 7.63
C GLY A 22 -1.43 -19.80 7.71
N ILE A 23 -0.57 -18.84 7.37
CA ILE A 23 -0.98 -17.44 7.35
C ILE A 23 -1.98 -17.31 6.20
N VAL A 24 -3.26 -17.23 6.56
CA VAL A 24 -4.37 -17.10 5.63
C VAL A 24 -4.56 -15.62 5.28
N LEU A 25 -4.30 -15.27 4.03
CA LEU A 25 -4.48 -13.91 3.51
C LEU A 25 -5.96 -13.60 3.19
N THR A 26 -6.79 -14.61 2.94
CA THR A 26 -8.22 -14.46 2.68
C THR A 26 -8.95 -15.78 2.93
N THR A 27 -10.26 -15.73 3.15
CA THR A 27 -11.13 -16.92 3.16
C THR A 27 -12.01 -17.02 1.91
N GLU A 28 -11.86 -16.09 0.97
CA GLU A 28 -12.70 -16.01 -0.24
C GLU A 28 -12.06 -16.78 -1.41
N PRO A 29 -12.72 -17.84 -1.94
CA PRO A 29 -12.14 -18.67 -3.00
C PRO A 29 -11.78 -17.91 -4.28
N SER A 30 -12.50 -16.83 -4.60
CA SER A 30 -12.14 -15.97 -5.74
C SER A 30 -10.82 -15.23 -5.53
N MET A 31 -10.55 -14.77 -4.31
CA MET A 31 -9.30 -14.09 -3.99
C MET A 31 -8.13 -15.09 -3.95
N GLU A 32 -8.36 -16.33 -3.50
CA GLU A 32 -7.37 -17.41 -3.58
C GLU A 32 -6.93 -17.67 -5.03
N ARG A 33 -7.87 -17.83 -5.96
CA ARG A 33 -7.52 -17.98 -7.39
C ARG A 33 -6.77 -16.77 -7.96
N ALA A 34 -7.14 -15.56 -7.52
CA ALA A 34 -6.41 -14.35 -7.90
C ALA A 34 -4.99 -14.31 -7.33
N PHE A 35 -4.77 -14.84 -6.12
CA PHE A 35 -3.43 -15.03 -5.56
C PHE A 35 -2.63 -16.06 -6.37
N ASP A 36 -3.24 -17.16 -6.80
CA ASP A 36 -2.58 -18.17 -7.65
C ASP A 36 -2.08 -17.53 -8.97
N LEU A 37 -2.89 -16.65 -9.58
CA LEU A 37 -2.46 -15.88 -10.76
C LEU A 37 -1.26 -14.98 -10.44
N LEU A 38 -1.27 -14.29 -9.30
CA LEU A 38 -0.15 -13.44 -8.90
C LEU A 38 1.13 -14.24 -8.64
N GLU A 39 1.04 -15.44 -8.06
CA GLU A 39 2.20 -16.31 -7.80
C GLU A 39 2.93 -16.73 -9.10
N GLY A 40 2.17 -16.84 -10.19
CA GLY A 40 2.67 -17.12 -11.52
C GLY A 40 3.44 -15.97 -12.18
N THR A 41 3.34 -14.74 -11.66
CA THR A 41 3.96 -13.55 -12.26
C THR A 41 5.27 -13.14 -11.57
N ARG A 42 6.12 -12.42 -12.30
CA ARG A 42 7.41 -11.93 -11.77
C ARG A 42 7.24 -10.91 -10.65
N GLU A 43 6.27 -10.00 -10.80
CA GLU A 43 5.97 -8.96 -9.81
C GLU A 43 5.10 -9.47 -8.65
N GLY A 44 4.17 -10.40 -8.92
CA GLY A 44 3.25 -10.89 -7.90
C GLY A 44 3.91 -11.81 -6.87
N ARG A 45 4.84 -12.69 -7.27
CA ARG A 45 5.50 -13.61 -6.33
C ARG A 45 6.26 -12.91 -5.18
N PRO A 46 7.11 -11.88 -5.42
CA PRO A 46 7.71 -11.10 -4.34
C PRO A 46 6.67 -10.45 -3.43
N LEU A 47 5.58 -9.91 -4.00
CA LEU A 47 4.50 -9.29 -3.24
C LEU A 47 3.81 -10.32 -2.32
N LEU A 48 3.45 -11.50 -2.82
CA LEU A 48 2.83 -12.54 -1.98
C LEU A 48 3.75 -12.99 -0.86
N LYS A 49 5.05 -13.15 -1.15
CA LYS A 49 6.05 -13.46 -0.12
C LYS A 49 6.12 -12.38 0.95
N PHE A 50 5.98 -11.11 0.58
CA PHE A 50 5.87 -10.01 1.53
C PHE A 50 4.58 -10.11 2.36
N LEU A 51 3.42 -10.27 1.71
CA LEU A 51 2.12 -10.35 2.39
C LEU A 51 2.03 -11.53 3.38
N HIS A 52 2.65 -12.67 3.07
CA HIS A 52 2.72 -13.78 4.03
C HIS A 52 3.63 -13.50 5.22
N LYS A 53 4.66 -12.66 5.07
CA LYS A 53 5.53 -12.23 6.20
C LYS A 53 4.90 -11.12 7.03
N HIS A 54 4.08 -10.29 6.39
CA HIS A 54 3.39 -9.14 6.98
C HIS A 54 1.89 -9.34 6.82
N PRO A 55 1.28 -10.21 7.66
CA PRO A 55 -0.07 -10.71 7.42
C PRO A 55 -1.11 -9.59 7.45
N VAL A 56 -1.83 -9.48 6.34
CA VAL A 56 -3.01 -8.63 6.18
C VAL A 56 -4.12 -9.48 5.55
N ARG A 57 -5.37 -9.29 6.00
CA ARG A 57 -6.53 -10.02 5.48
C ARG A 57 -7.20 -9.23 4.37
N PHE A 58 -7.40 -9.87 3.23
CA PHE A 58 -8.20 -9.38 2.13
C PHE A 58 -9.64 -9.86 2.27
N GLU A 59 -10.56 -8.91 2.31
CA GLU A 59 -12.00 -9.13 2.44
C GLU A 59 -12.74 -8.27 1.40
N TYR A 60 -13.97 -8.62 1.05
CA TYR A 60 -14.79 -7.73 0.23
C TYR A 60 -15.36 -6.58 1.07
N SER A 61 -15.39 -5.39 0.48
CA SER A 61 -16.06 -4.25 1.11
C SER A 61 -17.58 -4.46 1.09
N ASN A 62 -18.23 -4.06 2.18
CA ASN A 62 -19.68 -3.97 2.30
C ASN A 62 -20.22 -2.55 2.05
N THR A 63 -19.34 -1.63 1.65
CA THR A 63 -19.67 -0.22 1.40
C THR A 63 -19.53 0.09 -0.08
N PRO A 64 -20.30 1.06 -0.62
CA PRO A 64 -20.19 1.47 -2.02
C PRO A 64 -18.79 2.00 -2.35
N GLY A 65 -18.44 1.97 -3.65
CA GLY A 65 -17.19 2.48 -4.20
C GLY A 65 -16.34 1.40 -4.88
N LEU A 66 -15.63 1.79 -5.95
CA LEU A 66 -14.77 0.91 -6.76
C LEU A 66 -13.28 0.94 -6.35
N CYS A 67 -12.98 1.55 -5.21
CA CYS A 67 -11.65 1.66 -4.64
C CYS A 67 -11.43 0.64 -3.53
N HIS A 68 -10.17 0.25 -3.36
CA HIS A 68 -9.77 -0.51 -2.20
C HIS A 68 -9.81 0.39 -0.95
N LYS A 69 -10.17 -0.17 0.21
CA LYS A 69 -10.21 0.56 1.49
C LYS A 69 -9.28 -0.11 2.48
N PHE A 70 -8.59 0.70 3.29
CA PHE A 70 -7.59 0.19 4.20
C PHE A 70 -8.03 0.34 5.65
N SER A 71 -7.96 -0.77 6.40
CA SER A 71 -8.04 -0.75 7.85
C SER A 71 -6.77 -1.41 8.40
N LEU A 72 -5.65 -0.71 8.20
CA LEU A 72 -4.32 -1.25 8.53
C LEU A 72 -4.16 -1.56 10.01
N LYS A 73 -4.77 -0.77 10.89
CA LYS A 73 -4.81 -1.05 12.35
C LYS A 73 -5.50 -2.38 12.67
N ALA A 74 -6.52 -2.76 11.91
CA ALA A 74 -7.20 -4.04 12.04
C ALA A 74 -6.56 -5.16 11.21
N GLY A 75 -5.48 -4.86 10.48
CA GLY A 75 -4.83 -5.79 9.56
C GLY A 75 -5.74 -6.22 8.41
N LYS A 76 -6.55 -5.31 7.87
CA LYS A 76 -7.50 -5.61 6.78
C LYS A 76 -7.36 -4.67 5.58
N ILE A 77 -7.53 -5.25 4.40
CA ILE A 77 -7.68 -4.56 3.11
C ILE A 77 -9.02 -5.00 2.53
N PHE A 78 -9.87 -4.04 2.19
CA PHE A 78 -11.18 -4.29 1.60
C PHE A 78 -11.13 -4.03 0.10
N LEU A 79 -11.59 -4.99 -0.69
CA LEU A 79 -11.67 -4.89 -2.14
C LEU A 79 -13.12 -4.71 -2.59
N PRO A 80 -13.37 -3.98 -3.69
CA PRO A 80 -14.70 -3.88 -4.28
C PRO A 80 -15.24 -5.25 -4.71
N PRO A 81 -16.48 -5.61 -4.35
CA PRO A 81 -17.09 -6.88 -4.76
C PRO A 81 -17.31 -6.99 -6.27
N GLU A 82 -17.31 -5.88 -7.01
CA GLU A 82 -17.53 -5.83 -8.45
C GLU A 82 -16.43 -6.56 -9.25
N TYR A 83 -15.23 -6.67 -8.70
CA TYR A 83 -14.13 -7.42 -9.33
C TYR A 83 -14.25 -8.93 -9.18
N LYS A 84 -15.21 -9.44 -8.38
CA LYS A 84 -15.39 -10.88 -8.11
C LYS A 84 -15.63 -11.73 -9.36
N SER A 85 -16.15 -11.14 -10.44
CA SER A 85 -16.45 -11.86 -11.68
C SER A 85 -15.25 -12.10 -12.60
N SER A 86 -14.08 -11.50 -12.33
CA SER A 86 -12.88 -11.66 -13.13
C SER A 86 -11.65 -11.87 -12.25
N ASP A 87 -11.12 -13.09 -12.25
CA ASP A 87 -9.93 -13.45 -11.47
C ASP A 87 -8.72 -12.56 -11.85
N LYS A 88 -8.59 -12.15 -13.12
CA LYS A 88 -7.54 -11.22 -13.57
C LYS A 88 -7.73 -9.81 -12.99
N MET A 89 -8.94 -9.25 -13.03
CA MET A 89 -9.19 -7.92 -12.46
C MET A 89 -8.99 -7.92 -10.94
N LEU A 90 -9.43 -9.00 -10.29
CA LEU A 90 -9.22 -9.19 -8.87
C LEU A 90 -7.73 -9.31 -8.53
N ALA A 91 -6.94 -10.03 -9.34
CA ALA A 91 -5.49 -10.11 -9.16
C ALA A 91 -4.82 -8.73 -9.27
N LEU A 92 -5.21 -7.91 -10.24
CA LEU A 92 -4.71 -6.54 -10.39
C LEU A 92 -5.11 -5.64 -9.22
N ALA A 93 -6.35 -5.76 -8.73
CA ALA A 93 -6.84 -4.99 -7.59
C ALA A 93 -6.11 -5.39 -6.29
N ILE A 94 -5.94 -6.70 -6.06
CA ILE A 94 -5.14 -7.26 -4.96
C ILE A 94 -3.71 -6.75 -5.04
N ALA A 95 -3.09 -6.80 -6.22
CA ALA A 95 -1.70 -6.39 -6.38
C ALA A 95 -1.50 -4.90 -6.08
N ARG A 96 -2.39 -4.03 -6.59
CA ARG A 96 -2.33 -2.60 -6.29
C ARG A 96 -2.47 -2.33 -4.80
N ALA A 97 -3.50 -2.88 -4.15
CA ALA A 97 -3.73 -2.67 -2.73
C ALA A 97 -2.61 -3.28 -1.86
N GLY A 98 -2.11 -4.47 -2.23
CA GLY A 98 -0.98 -5.12 -1.57
C GLY A 98 0.32 -4.33 -1.70
N LYS A 99 0.57 -3.71 -2.86
CA LYS A 99 1.73 -2.82 -3.04
C LYS A 99 1.64 -1.55 -2.22
N ILE A 100 0.47 -0.92 -2.14
CA ILE A 100 0.27 0.25 -1.27
C ILE A 100 0.55 -0.14 0.19
N TYR A 101 0.04 -1.28 0.64
CA TYR A 101 0.34 -1.78 1.98
C TYR A 101 1.83 -2.08 2.18
N GLU A 102 2.51 -2.68 1.18
CA GLU A 102 3.96 -2.90 1.22
C GLU A 102 4.71 -1.57 1.40
N PHE A 103 4.37 -0.54 0.62
CA PHE A 103 5.01 0.77 0.72
C PHE A 103 4.75 1.42 2.08
N SER A 104 3.51 1.44 2.54
CA SER A 104 3.14 2.00 3.85
C SER A 104 3.88 1.28 4.99
N SER A 105 3.98 -0.04 4.92
CA SER A 105 4.73 -0.86 5.87
C SER A 105 6.24 -0.58 5.88
N GLN A 106 6.84 -0.32 4.72
CA GLN A 106 8.28 -0.09 4.60
C GLN A 106 8.67 1.35 4.95
N THR A 107 7.80 2.31 4.67
CA THR A 107 8.03 3.74 4.93
C THR A 107 7.78 4.07 6.40
N GLY A 108 6.75 3.46 7.00
CA GLY A 108 6.26 3.79 8.34
C GLY A 108 5.37 5.03 8.37
N LEU A 109 4.81 5.43 7.23
CA LEU A 109 3.81 6.50 7.16
C LEU A 109 2.55 6.11 7.93
N GLU A 110 2.04 7.01 8.77
CA GLU A 110 0.82 6.77 9.56
C GLU A 110 -0.46 6.81 8.71
N GLU A 111 -0.46 7.63 7.66
CA GLU A 111 -1.55 7.78 6.69
C GLU A 111 -1.01 7.45 5.29
N LEU A 112 -1.86 6.88 4.44
CA LEU A 112 -1.48 6.59 3.05
C LEU A 112 -1.33 7.88 2.26
N VAL A 113 -0.39 7.90 1.33
CA VAL A 113 -0.08 9.08 0.52
C VAL A 113 -0.33 8.82 -0.96
N ALA A 114 -0.63 9.89 -1.70
CA ALA A 114 -0.89 9.82 -3.14
C ALA A 114 0.26 9.16 -3.91
N GLU A 115 1.51 9.35 -3.49
CA GLU A 115 2.66 8.74 -4.14
C GLU A 115 2.71 7.21 -4.02
N GLU A 116 2.07 6.60 -3.01
CA GLU A 116 1.94 5.12 -2.94
C GLU A 116 0.97 4.59 -4.01
N GLU A 117 -0.10 5.35 -4.28
CA GLU A 117 -1.03 5.08 -5.38
C GLU A 117 -0.36 5.26 -6.75
N GLU A 118 0.52 6.28 -6.91
CA GLU A 118 1.32 6.46 -8.13
C GLU A 118 2.17 5.22 -8.44
N LEU A 119 2.95 4.74 -7.47
CA LEU A 119 3.88 3.61 -7.65
C LEU A 119 3.15 2.27 -7.80
N SER A 120 2.06 2.08 -7.06
CA SER A 120 1.26 0.87 -7.17
C SER A 120 0.49 0.79 -8.49
N ALA A 121 0.09 1.92 -9.08
CA ALA A 121 -0.49 1.96 -10.42
C ALA A 121 0.51 1.47 -11.49
N LEU A 122 1.80 1.84 -11.38
CA LEU A 122 2.84 1.32 -12.28
C LEU A 122 2.97 -0.20 -12.15
N THR A 123 2.96 -0.72 -10.92
CA THR A 123 3.05 -2.18 -10.69
C THR A 123 1.80 -2.90 -11.21
N GLN A 124 0.61 -2.32 -11.01
CA GLN A 124 -0.64 -2.84 -11.56
C GLN A 124 -0.56 -2.92 -13.10
N ALA A 125 -0.02 -1.90 -13.76
CA ALA A 125 0.13 -1.89 -15.21
C ALA A 125 1.16 -2.92 -15.71
N ARG A 126 2.30 -3.09 -15.03
CA ARG A 126 3.28 -4.14 -15.37
C ARG A 126 2.68 -5.54 -15.23
N LEU A 127 1.91 -5.77 -14.17
CA LEU A 127 1.18 -7.03 -13.98
C LEU A 127 0.11 -7.27 -15.03
N ALA A 128 -0.59 -6.23 -15.48
CA ALA A 128 -1.55 -6.33 -16.56
C ALA A 128 -0.92 -6.82 -17.88
N VAL A 129 0.31 -6.39 -18.18
CA VAL A 129 1.10 -6.93 -19.30
C VAL A 129 1.51 -8.38 -19.05
N ASP A 130 2.03 -8.70 -17.85
CA ASP A 130 2.43 -10.08 -17.50
C ASP A 130 1.27 -11.08 -17.54
N LEU A 131 0.04 -10.63 -17.25
CA LEU A 131 -1.19 -11.42 -17.32
C LEU A 131 -1.84 -11.44 -18.71
N THR A 132 -1.15 -10.85 -19.71
CA THR A 132 -1.57 -10.76 -21.11
C THR A 132 -3.04 -10.34 -21.21
N LEU A 133 -3.38 -9.20 -20.61
CA LEU A 133 -4.74 -8.67 -20.66
C LEU A 133 -5.09 -8.20 -22.06
N LEU A 134 -6.29 -8.58 -22.48
CA LEU A 134 -6.93 -8.10 -23.70
C LEU A 134 -8.04 -7.10 -23.36
N ASN A 135 -8.48 -6.33 -24.35
CA ASN A 135 -9.55 -5.36 -24.15
C ASN A 135 -10.82 -6.01 -23.58
N GLU A 136 -11.17 -7.20 -24.07
CA GLU A 136 -12.33 -8.00 -23.63
C GLU A 136 -12.24 -8.48 -22.17
N ASP A 137 -11.04 -8.56 -21.58
CA ASP A 137 -10.90 -8.97 -20.18
C ASP A 137 -11.43 -7.90 -19.21
N PHE A 138 -11.43 -6.63 -19.63
CA PHE A 138 -12.01 -5.52 -18.86
C PHE A 138 -13.54 -5.53 -18.91
N ASP A 139 -14.16 -6.03 -19.97
CA ASP A 139 -15.62 -6.08 -20.10
C ASP A 139 -16.26 -7.15 -19.20
N LYS A 140 -15.45 -8.08 -18.66
CA LYS A 140 -15.90 -9.19 -17.79
C LYS A 140 -16.18 -8.78 -16.35
N ALA A 141 -15.73 -7.61 -15.90
CA ALA A 141 -15.95 -7.14 -14.54
C ALA A 141 -16.56 -5.75 -14.50
N ARG A 142 -17.61 -5.61 -13.67
CA ARG A 142 -18.19 -4.29 -13.39
C ARG A 142 -17.12 -3.45 -12.67
N GLY A 143 -17.00 -2.18 -13.06
CA GLY A 143 -16.02 -1.26 -12.46
C GLY A 143 -14.57 -1.43 -12.92
N ALA A 144 -14.27 -2.34 -13.87
CA ALA A 144 -12.93 -2.50 -14.42
C ALA A 144 -12.46 -1.29 -15.25
N GLU A 145 -13.37 -0.37 -15.61
CA GLU A 145 -13.06 0.85 -16.38
C GLU A 145 -11.95 1.68 -15.72
N GLY A 146 -11.97 1.85 -14.39
CA GLY A 146 -10.90 2.59 -13.70
C GLY A 146 -9.53 1.92 -13.83
N ILE A 147 -9.48 0.59 -13.82
CA ILE A 147 -8.25 -0.19 -14.04
C ILE A 147 -7.82 -0.06 -15.51
N LYS A 148 -8.76 -0.16 -16.45
CA LYS A 148 -8.54 0.00 -17.89
C LYS A 148 -7.94 1.36 -18.21
N THR A 149 -8.53 2.45 -17.73
CA THR A 149 -8.04 3.82 -17.94
C THR A 149 -6.64 4.01 -17.36
N SER A 150 -6.39 3.48 -16.16
CA SER A 150 -5.05 3.51 -15.55
C SER A 150 -4.02 2.74 -16.38
N PHE A 151 -4.41 1.59 -16.92
CA PHE A 151 -3.57 0.77 -17.78
C PHE A 151 -3.28 1.44 -19.13
N CYS A 152 -4.30 1.99 -19.80
CA CYS A 152 -4.13 2.72 -21.06
C CYS A 152 -3.21 3.94 -20.87
N ALA A 153 -3.37 4.68 -19.77
CA ALA A 153 -2.49 5.79 -19.42
C ALA A 153 -1.01 5.37 -19.33
N TYR A 154 -0.71 4.18 -18.80
CA TYR A 154 0.65 3.65 -18.72
C TYR A 154 1.21 3.17 -20.05
N VAL A 155 0.40 2.45 -20.82
CA VAL A 155 0.82 1.85 -22.10
C VAL A 155 1.03 2.94 -23.15
N LEU A 156 0.07 3.84 -23.30
CA LEU A 156 0.08 4.89 -24.33
C LEU A 156 0.83 6.15 -23.87
N GLY A 157 0.59 6.62 -22.65
CA GLY A 157 1.18 7.85 -22.10
C GLY A 157 2.51 7.66 -21.37
N GLY A 158 2.87 6.42 -21.03
CA GLY A 158 4.10 6.09 -20.30
C GLY A 158 4.02 6.35 -18.80
N THR A 159 5.15 6.12 -18.11
CA THR A 159 5.27 6.16 -16.65
C THR A 159 4.80 7.49 -16.04
N GLY A 160 5.27 8.62 -16.58
CA GLY A 160 4.95 9.94 -16.04
C GLY A 160 3.45 10.28 -16.13
N TYR A 161 2.81 9.93 -17.25
CA TYR A 161 1.38 10.17 -17.45
C TYR A 161 0.54 9.27 -16.52
N ALA A 162 0.86 7.99 -16.41
CA ALA A 162 0.19 7.07 -15.50
C ALA A 162 0.26 7.52 -14.04
N MET A 163 1.45 7.95 -13.58
CA MET A 163 1.60 8.49 -12.24
C MET A 163 0.77 9.76 -12.04
N GLN A 164 0.76 10.68 -13.01
CA GLN A 164 -0.05 11.88 -12.93
C GLN A 164 -1.55 11.56 -12.82
N GLN A 165 -2.04 10.58 -13.59
CA GLN A 165 -3.43 10.13 -13.53
C GLN A 165 -3.77 9.48 -12.19
N ALA A 166 -2.92 8.58 -11.69
CA ALA A 166 -3.08 7.99 -10.35
C ALA A 166 -3.09 9.07 -9.25
N ARG A 167 -2.21 10.08 -9.34
CA ARG A 167 -2.16 11.22 -8.42
C ARG A 167 -3.45 12.04 -8.46
N ARG A 168 -3.97 12.35 -9.66
CA ARG A 168 -5.24 13.07 -9.81
C ARG A 168 -6.38 12.33 -9.15
N GLN A 169 -6.46 11.01 -9.35
CA GLN A 169 -7.47 10.17 -8.71
C GLN A 169 -7.33 10.15 -7.19
N ALA A 170 -6.10 10.03 -6.66
CA ALA A 170 -5.83 10.01 -5.22
C ALA A 170 -6.15 11.34 -4.53
N LEU A 171 -6.02 12.46 -5.24
CA LEU A 171 -6.29 13.81 -4.73
C LEU A 171 -7.71 14.33 -5.03
N ALA A 172 -8.49 13.59 -5.81
CA ALA A 172 -9.88 13.93 -6.07
C ALA A 172 -10.74 13.68 -4.82
N ALA A 173 -11.69 14.57 -4.53
CA ALA A 173 -12.60 14.40 -3.40
C ALA A 173 -13.55 13.22 -3.67
N ASP A 174 -13.43 12.17 -2.86
CA ASP A 174 -14.26 10.98 -2.93
C ASP A 174 -14.37 10.37 -1.53
N SER A 175 -15.53 10.56 -0.90
CA SER A 175 -15.80 10.09 0.46
C SER A 175 -15.84 8.56 0.55
N ASP A 176 -16.27 7.88 -0.51
CA ASP A 176 -16.35 6.42 -0.53
C ASP A 176 -14.95 5.81 -0.51
N CYS A 177 -13.96 6.53 -1.07
CA CYS A 177 -12.57 6.12 -1.16
C CYS A 177 -11.63 6.71 -0.12
N GLN A 178 -12.14 7.40 0.91
CA GLN A 178 -11.32 8.07 1.93
C GLN A 178 -10.33 9.08 1.32
N ARG A 179 -10.74 9.77 0.26
CA ARG A 179 -9.94 10.76 -0.46
C ARG A 179 -10.42 12.19 -0.17
N PRO A 180 -9.57 13.23 -0.34
CA PRO A 180 -8.21 13.19 -0.88
C PRO A 180 -7.19 12.56 0.07
N LEU A 181 -6.20 11.86 -0.50
CA LEU A 181 -5.03 11.38 0.25
C LEU A 181 -4.06 12.53 0.54
N ASP A 182 -3.21 12.32 1.55
CA ASP A 182 -2.10 13.23 1.83
C ASP A 182 -0.96 13.06 0.79
N THR A 183 0.06 13.92 0.85
CA THR A 183 1.23 13.81 -0.04
C THR A 183 2.53 13.80 0.75
N VAL A 184 3.57 13.21 0.18
CA VAL A 184 4.93 13.27 0.76
C VAL A 184 5.41 14.72 0.88
N GLU A 185 4.98 15.60 -0.02
CA GLU A 185 5.30 17.02 0.07
C GLU A 185 4.69 17.68 1.30
N ASN A 186 3.44 17.35 1.64
CA ASN A 186 2.83 17.82 2.89
C ASN A 186 3.58 17.31 4.12
N GLN A 187 4.13 16.08 4.06
CA GLN A 187 4.99 15.54 5.13
C GLN A 187 6.30 16.33 5.25
N ARG A 188 6.91 16.78 4.14
CA ARG A 188 8.08 17.68 4.17
C ARG A 188 7.76 19.05 4.75
N VAL A 189 6.65 19.66 4.32
CA VAL A 189 6.18 20.93 4.89
C VAL A 189 5.93 20.79 6.39
N TRP A 190 5.42 19.64 6.83
CA TRP A 190 5.21 19.36 8.25
C TRP A 190 6.54 19.15 9.00
N LEU A 191 7.55 18.51 8.41
CA LEU A 191 8.91 18.44 8.94
C LEU A 191 9.54 19.82 9.14
N GLU A 192 9.39 20.72 8.16
CA GLU A 192 9.87 22.10 8.27
C GLU A 192 9.17 22.86 9.40
N LYS A 193 7.85 22.66 9.54
CA LYS A 193 7.07 23.22 10.67
C LYS A 193 7.56 22.70 12.01
N ILE A 194 7.89 21.42 12.12
CA ILE A 194 8.46 20.85 13.35
C ILE A 194 9.78 21.53 13.69
N ARG A 195 10.69 21.60 12.72
CA ARG A 195 12.00 22.22 12.92
C ARG A 195 11.83 23.65 13.42
N LYS A 196 10.98 24.44 12.74
CA LYS A 196 10.68 25.81 13.15
C LYS A 196 10.05 25.88 14.53
N ALA A 197 9.10 25.00 14.86
CA ALA A 197 8.45 25.00 16.16
C ALA A 197 9.38 24.58 17.31
N ILE A 198 10.41 23.78 17.03
CA ILE A 198 11.49 23.50 17.99
C ILE A 198 12.32 24.77 18.21
N ASP A 199 12.72 25.45 17.14
CA ASP A 199 13.53 26.68 17.21
C ASP A 199 12.76 27.84 17.89
N ASP A 200 11.45 27.95 17.66
CA ASP A 200 10.57 29.00 18.19
C ASP A 200 9.93 28.64 19.55
N GLU A 201 10.29 27.51 20.17
CA GLU A 201 9.73 26.99 21.44
C GLU A 201 8.19 26.74 21.42
N THR A 202 7.59 26.61 20.24
CA THR A 202 6.14 26.38 20.05
C THR A 202 5.76 24.93 19.74
N PHE A 203 6.71 24.00 19.88
CA PHE A 203 6.55 22.59 19.54
C PHE A 203 5.31 21.90 20.17
N TYR A 204 4.99 22.22 21.42
CA TYR A 204 3.80 21.66 22.09
C TYR A 204 2.50 22.06 21.39
N GLN A 205 2.39 23.33 20.98
CA GLN A 205 1.21 23.82 20.28
C GLN A 205 1.05 23.12 18.92
N LEU A 206 2.16 22.92 18.20
CA LEU A 206 2.16 22.21 16.93
C LEU A 206 1.63 20.76 17.08
N LEU A 207 2.08 20.03 18.12
CA LEU A 207 1.63 18.67 18.37
C LEU A 207 0.17 18.61 18.85
N TYR A 208 -0.24 19.56 19.69
CA TYR A 208 -1.62 19.70 20.10
C TYR A 208 -2.54 19.91 18.89
N ASP A 209 -2.20 20.85 18.00
CA ASP A 209 -3.00 21.16 16.81
C ASP A 209 -3.09 19.96 15.87
N ARG A 210 -1.99 19.21 15.71
CA ARG A 210 -1.98 17.95 14.95
C ARG A 210 -2.97 16.95 15.56
N ASP A 211 -2.91 16.72 16.87
CA ASP A 211 -3.77 15.73 17.52
C ASP A 211 -5.25 16.17 17.47
N GLN A 212 -5.55 17.48 17.56
CA GLN A 212 -6.90 18.01 17.33
C GLN A 212 -7.41 17.78 15.90
N LEU A 213 -6.55 17.91 14.89
CA LEU A 213 -6.92 17.56 13.51
C LEU A 213 -7.24 16.06 13.37
N ARG A 214 -6.48 15.19 14.05
CA ARG A 214 -6.75 13.74 14.07
C ARG A 214 -8.06 13.40 14.78
N VAL A 215 -8.42 14.16 15.81
CA VAL A 215 -9.73 14.06 16.47
C VAL A 215 -10.84 14.45 15.52
N LYS A 216 -10.71 15.57 14.80
CA LYS A 216 -11.69 16.00 13.78
C LYS A 216 -11.85 14.98 12.66
N LYS A 217 -10.76 14.32 12.24
CA LYS A 217 -10.79 13.21 11.26
C LYS A 217 -11.34 11.88 11.83
N GLY A 218 -11.60 11.78 13.14
CA GLY A 218 -12.06 10.54 13.79
C GLY A 218 -10.99 9.45 13.92
N VAL A 219 -9.71 9.77 13.66
CA VAL A 219 -8.58 8.82 13.74
C VAL A 219 -8.07 8.65 15.17
N MET A 220 -8.37 9.63 16.03
CA MET A 220 -7.99 9.69 17.44
C MET A 220 -9.19 10.17 18.28
N THR A 221 -9.34 9.68 19.51
CA THR A 221 -10.37 10.19 20.43
C THR A 221 -9.88 11.46 21.12
N ALA A 222 -10.80 12.36 21.51
CA ALA A 222 -10.43 13.58 22.24
C ALA A 222 -9.68 13.28 23.55
N SER A 223 -10.07 12.20 24.25
CA SER A 223 -9.38 11.72 25.45
C SER A 223 -7.93 11.30 25.17
N GLN A 224 -7.68 10.60 24.06
CA GLN A 224 -6.33 10.23 23.67
C GLN A 224 -5.48 11.46 23.33
N ALA A 225 -6.04 12.45 22.63
CA ALA A 225 -5.33 13.69 22.30
C ALA A 225 -4.96 14.48 23.57
N MET A 226 -5.88 14.57 24.53
CA MET A 226 -5.62 15.21 25.83
C MET A 226 -4.56 14.46 26.64
N LYS A 227 -4.59 13.12 26.63
CA LYS A 227 -3.59 12.29 27.28
C LYS A 227 -2.19 12.53 26.68
N ASN A 228 -2.07 12.54 25.35
CA ASN A 228 -0.82 12.81 24.66
C ASN A 228 -0.24 14.19 25.03
N ASP A 229 -1.08 15.24 25.03
CA ASP A 229 -0.67 16.60 25.40
C ASP A 229 -0.21 16.67 26.86
N ALA A 230 -0.93 16.05 27.79
CA ALA A 230 -0.58 16.01 29.20
C ALA A 230 0.73 15.24 29.46
N GLU A 231 0.93 14.09 28.82
CA GLU A 231 2.17 13.31 28.92
C GLU A 231 3.37 14.11 28.42
N LEU A 232 3.22 14.80 27.29
CA LEU A 232 4.28 15.61 26.70
C LEU A 232 4.64 16.82 27.59
N ARG A 233 3.64 17.56 28.09
CA ARG A 233 3.84 18.71 28.98
C ARG A 233 4.38 18.32 30.36
N GLY A 234 4.15 17.07 30.78
CA GLY A 234 4.65 16.52 32.04
C GLY A 234 6.11 16.07 32.00
N LEU A 235 6.77 16.09 30.83
CA LEU A 235 8.16 15.66 30.71
C LEU A 235 9.14 16.65 31.37
N PRO A 236 10.20 16.17 32.04
CA PRO A 236 11.32 17.03 32.43
C PRO A 236 11.96 17.71 31.22
N VAL A 237 12.51 18.91 31.41
CA VAL A 237 13.10 19.74 30.33
C VAL A 237 14.11 18.95 29.46
N TYR A 238 14.98 18.15 30.08
CA TYR A 238 15.93 17.32 29.34
C TYR A 238 15.24 16.30 28.41
N ASP A 239 14.18 15.66 28.91
CA ASP A 239 13.43 14.65 28.16
C ASP A 239 12.61 15.28 27.03
N VAL A 240 12.17 16.53 27.18
CA VAL A 240 11.53 17.32 26.12
C VAL A 240 12.47 17.49 24.93
N TYR A 241 13.70 17.97 25.14
CA TYR A 241 14.66 18.16 24.06
C TYR A 241 14.99 16.82 23.37
N ARG A 242 15.14 15.76 24.15
CA ARG A 242 15.35 14.41 23.61
C ARG A 242 14.17 13.95 22.78
N TYR A 243 12.95 14.18 23.25
CA TYR A 243 11.72 13.84 22.53
C TYR A 243 11.62 14.60 21.21
N GLN A 244 11.80 15.93 21.22
CA GLN A 244 11.78 16.79 20.04
C GLN A 244 12.74 16.29 18.96
N ARG A 245 14.00 16.03 19.34
CA ARG A 245 15.02 15.52 18.41
C ARG A 245 14.64 14.14 17.87
N THR A 246 14.30 13.21 18.77
CA THR A 246 13.93 11.84 18.37
C THR A 246 12.72 11.85 17.43
N PHE A 247 11.74 12.70 17.71
CA PHE A 247 10.54 12.86 16.90
C PHE A 247 10.87 13.41 15.52
N TYR A 248 11.66 14.49 15.43
CA TYR A 248 12.11 15.04 14.15
C TYR A 248 12.93 14.02 13.35
N ASP A 249 13.89 13.35 13.98
CA ASP A 249 14.76 12.36 13.35
C ASP A 249 13.92 11.19 12.78
N GLN A 250 12.94 10.68 13.55
CA GLN A 250 12.03 9.62 13.08
C GLN A 250 11.21 10.03 11.86
N GLN A 251 10.67 11.25 11.86
CA GLN A 251 9.84 11.76 10.76
C GLN A 251 10.70 12.03 9.52
N SER A 252 11.92 12.55 9.71
CA SER A 252 12.90 12.72 8.64
C SER A 252 13.29 11.38 8.02
N ASP A 253 13.49 10.35 8.85
CA ASP A 253 13.78 8.99 8.39
C ASP A 253 12.63 8.39 7.57
N ILE A 254 11.37 8.64 7.94
CA ILE A 254 10.20 8.18 7.17
C ILE A 254 10.22 8.77 5.76
N VAL A 255 10.39 10.10 5.63
CA VAL A 255 10.47 10.77 4.32
C VAL A 255 11.69 10.27 3.52
N GLY A 256 12.85 10.14 4.18
CA GLY A 256 14.06 9.61 3.54
C GLY A 256 13.92 8.16 3.06
N ARG A 257 13.19 7.30 3.78
CA ARG A 257 12.85 5.94 3.34
C ARG A 257 11.92 5.98 2.12
N PHE A 258 10.92 6.85 2.13
CA PHE A 258 10.01 7.01 1.00
C PHE A 258 10.75 7.39 -0.28
N ASP A 259 11.61 8.41 -0.22
CA ASP A 259 12.35 8.87 -1.41
C ASP A 259 13.24 7.78 -1.99
N LYS A 260 13.88 6.96 -1.14
CA LYS A 260 14.66 5.79 -1.56
C LYS A 260 13.80 4.73 -2.25
N ILE A 261 12.63 4.42 -1.68
CA ILE A 261 11.68 3.47 -2.28
C ILE A 261 11.21 4.00 -3.63
N ARG A 262 10.74 5.25 -3.70
CA ARG A 262 10.29 5.88 -4.95
C ARG A 262 11.37 5.82 -6.03
N ALA A 263 12.59 6.21 -5.71
CA ALA A 263 13.71 6.16 -6.66
C ALA A 263 14.09 4.74 -7.09
N ARG A 264 13.89 3.72 -6.24
CA ARG A 264 14.06 2.31 -6.61
C ARG A 264 12.96 1.88 -7.58
N GLU A 265 11.69 2.05 -7.22
CA GLU A 265 10.56 1.59 -8.03
C GLU A 265 10.55 2.26 -9.42
N LEU A 266 10.91 3.54 -9.53
CA LEU A 266 11.02 4.22 -10.83
C LEU A 266 12.16 3.69 -11.71
N ARG A 267 13.29 3.30 -11.11
CA ARG A 267 14.39 2.65 -11.85
C ARG A 267 14.00 1.26 -12.29
N GLU A 268 13.29 0.51 -11.44
CA GLU A 268 12.78 -0.82 -11.78
C GLU A 268 11.74 -0.75 -12.90
N ASP A 269 10.82 0.22 -12.86
CA ASP A 269 9.87 0.46 -13.95
C ASP A 269 10.58 0.82 -15.27
N ALA A 270 11.53 1.75 -15.23
CA ALA A 270 12.30 2.13 -16.43
C ALA A 270 13.05 0.93 -17.04
N GLY A 271 13.72 0.13 -16.20
CA GLY A 271 14.42 -1.08 -16.63
C GLY A 271 13.47 -2.16 -17.16
N TRP A 272 12.32 -2.35 -16.51
CA TRP A 272 11.28 -3.28 -16.96
C TRP A 272 10.75 -2.88 -18.34
N ARG A 273 10.42 -1.58 -18.53
CA ARG A 273 9.91 -1.06 -19.81
C ARG A 273 10.92 -1.28 -20.93
N GLN A 274 12.20 -0.99 -20.69
CA GLN A 274 13.26 -1.22 -21.67
C GLN A 274 13.37 -2.70 -22.05
N ALA A 275 13.26 -3.62 -21.08
CA ALA A 275 13.34 -5.06 -21.33
C ALA A 275 12.10 -5.64 -22.01
N ARG A 276 10.94 -4.96 -21.92
CA ARG A 276 9.62 -5.42 -22.38
C ARG A 276 9.04 -4.54 -23.49
N GLN A 277 9.88 -3.83 -24.22
CA GLN A 277 9.43 -2.85 -25.22
C GLN A 277 8.56 -3.51 -26.30
N ALA A 278 8.91 -4.70 -26.77
CA ALA A 278 8.12 -5.44 -27.78
C ALA A 278 6.71 -5.80 -27.26
N ASP A 279 6.62 -6.32 -26.04
CA ASP A 279 5.33 -6.64 -25.39
C ASP A 279 4.47 -5.36 -25.26
N LEU A 280 5.09 -4.24 -24.86
CA LEU A 280 4.41 -2.96 -24.76
C LEU A 280 3.91 -2.43 -26.10
N ASP A 281 4.68 -2.60 -27.18
CA ASP A 281 4.27 -2.17 -28.52
C ASP A 281 3.09 -3.00 -29.04
N GLN A 282 3.08 -4.32 -28.80
CA GLN A 282 1.92 -5.16 -29.09
C GLN A 282 0.67 -4.73 -28.29
N VAL A 283 0.84 -4.47 -26.99
CA VAL A 283 -0.27 -4.02 -26.13
C VAL A 283 -0.75 -2.62 -26.57
N ARG A 284 0.13 -1.74 -27.04
CA ARG A 284 -0.28 -0.43 -27.57
C ARG A 284 -1.21 -0.55 -28.77
N GLU A 285 -0.95 -1.51 -29.65
CA GLU A 285 -1.81 -1.76 -30.81
C GLU A 285 -3.20 -2.24 -30.37
N GLU A 286 -3.27 -3.22 -29.46
CA GLU A 286 -4.50 -3.74 -28.86
C GLU A 286 -5.33 -2.63 -28.18
N PHE A 287 -4.67 -1.70 -27.48
CA PHE A 287 -5.31 -0.64 -26.70
C PHE A 287 -5.29 0.73 -27.40
N SER A 288 -5.06 0.77 -28.71
CA SER A 288 -4.94 2.02 -29.49
C SER A 288 -6.21 2.88 -29.48
N ALA A 289 -7.37 2.28 -29.23
CA ALA A 289 -8.65 2.97 -29.12
C ALA A 289 -8.95 3.52 -27.71
N CYS A 290 -8.06 3.35 -26.72
CA CYS A 290 -8.31 3.90 -25.39
C CYS A 290 -8.35 5.44 -25.41
N PRO A 291 -9.35 6.07 -24.77
CA PRO A 291 -9.31 7.49 -24.54
C PRO A 291 -8.22 7.83 -23.51
N LEU A 292 -7.40 8.83 -23.82
CA LEU A 292 -6.47 9.45 -22.86
C LEU A 292 -7.11 10.74 -22.34
N GLU A 293 -7.93 10.59 -21.30
CA GLU A 293 -8.51 11.72 -20.55
C GLU A 293 -7.66 12.08 -19.33
#